data_AF-A0A2C9XQZ0-F1
#
_entry.id   AF-A0A2C9XQZ0-F1
#
_cell.length_a   1.000
_cell.length_b   1.000
_cell.length_c   1.000
_cell.angle_alpha   90.00
_cell.angle_beta   90.00
_cell.angle_gamma   90.00
#
_symmetry.space_group_name_H-M   'P 1'
#
loop_
_entity.id
_entity.type
_entity.pdbx_description
1 polymer ?
#
loop_
_entity_poly.entity_id
_entity_poly.type
_entity_poly.pdbx_seq_one_letter_code
_entity_poly.pdbx_strand_id
1 'polypeptide(L)' 'MFYSEEIFDLYKLMQKQKVVLGDLVQLGEEYVFNFADPDGNYFAVTGK' A
#
# COMPACT_ATOMS: atom_id res chain seq x y z
N MET A 1 5.86 -6.93 -6.19
CA MET A 1 4.46 -6.47 -6.20
C MET A 1 3.66 -7.42 -5.34
N PHE A 2 2.88 -6.89 -4.40
CA PHE A 2 2.07 -7.66 -3.45
C PHE A 2 0.58 -7.49 -3.74
N TYR A 3 -0.24 -8.41 -3.23
CA TYR A 3 -1.70 -8.37 -3.32
C TYR A 3 -2.33 -8.42 -1.93
N SER A 4 -3.45 -7.71 -1.72
CA SER A 4 -4.25 -7.75 -0.50
C SER A 4 -5.75 -7.76 -0.80
N GLU A 5 -6.51 -8.64 -0.14
CA GLU A 5 -7.99 -8.61 -0.19
C GLU A 5 -8.59 -7.54 0.73
N GLU A 6 -7.78 -6.97 1.63
CA GLU A 6 -8.20 -5.98 2.64
C GLU A 6 -7.30 -4.73 2.53
N ILE A 7 -7.20 -4.15 1.32
CA ILE A 7 -6.16 -3.14 1.03
C ILE A 7 -6.32 -1.87 1.87
N PHE A 8 -7.56 -1.47 2.17
CA PHE A 8 -7.85 -0.29 2.97
C PHE A 8 -7.41 -0.44 4.43
N ASP A 9 -7.62 -1.61 5.00
CA ASP A 9 -7.25 -1.89 6.38
C ASP A 9 -5.75 -2.08 6.52
N LEU A 10 -5.10 -2.70 5.52
CA LEU A 10 -3.65 -2.76 5.43
C LEU A 10 -3.04 -1.35 5.34
N TYR A 11 -3.56 -0.48 4.46
CA TYR A 11 -3.08 0.88 4.30
C TYR A 11 -3.18 1.67 5.62
N LYS A 12 -4.34 1.62 6.30
CA LYS A 12 -4.53 2.27 7.60
C LYS A 12 -3.60 1.71 8.68
N LEU A 13 -3.38 0.39 8.71
CA LEU A 13 -2.47 -0.24 9.65
C LEU A 13 -1.04 0.27 9.44
N MET A 14 -0.58 0.33 8.19
CA MET A 14 0.76 0.80 7.85
C MET A 14 0.93 2.29 8.17
N GLN A 15 -0.10 3.12 7.98
CA GLN A 15 -0.10 4.52 8.43
C GLN A 15 0.08 4.63 9.95
N LYS A 16 -0.64 3.82 10.74
CA LYS A 16 -0.50 3.79 12.21
C LYS A 16 0.90 3.35 12.65
N GLN A 17 1.53 2.46 11.89
CA GLN A 17 2.90 2.02 12.11
C GLN A 17 3.96 3.03 11.61
N LYS A 18 3.52 4.18 11.06
CA LYS A 18 4.38 5.23 10.50
C LYS A 18 5.29 4.73 9.38
N VAL A 19 4.82 3.77 8.60
CA VAL A 19 5.49 3.36 7.36
C VAL A 19 5.40 4.52 6.36
N VAL A 20 6.45 4.72 5.56
CA VAL A 20 6.44 5.69 4.46
C VAL A 20 5.58 5.10 3.33
N LEU A 21 4.43 5.72 3.10
CA LEU A 21 3.44 5.29 2.11
C LEU A 21 3.26 6.37 1.04
N GLY A 22 3.01 5.92 -0.19
CA GLY A 22 2.40 6.75 -1.23
C GLY A 22 0.88 6.86 -1.06
N ASP A 23 0.26 7.59 -1.96
CA ASP A 23 -1.19 7.73 -2.00
C ASP A 23 -1.86 6.40 -2.39
N LEU A 24 -2.99 6.11 -1.74
CA LEU A 24 -3.89 5.04 -2.17
C LEU A 24 -4.74 5.56 -3.33
N VAL A 25 -4.55 5.01 -4.51
CA VAL A 25 -5.24 5.41 -5.74
C VAL A 25 -6.05 4.25 -6.30
N GLN A 26 -7.16 4.58 -6.97
CA GLN A 26 -7.97 3.59 -7.67
C GLN A 26 -7.50 3.47 -9.12
N LEU A 27 -7.21 2.24 -9.57
CA LEU A 27 -6.83 1.91 -10.94
C LEU A 27 -7.78 0.84 -11.48
N GLY A 28 -8.80 1.27 -12.24
CA GLY A 28 -9.85 0.39 -12.72
C GLY A 28 -10.70 -0.15 -11.56
N GLU A 29 -10.75 -1.47 -11.40
CA GLU A 29 -11.50 -2.15 -10.34
C GLU A 29 -10.69 -2.38 -9.06
N GLU A 30 -9.39 -2.10 -9.08
CA GLU A 30 -8.49 -2.32 -7.93
C GLU A 30 -7.97 -1.00 -7.37
N TYR A 31 -7.45 -1.07 -6.15
CA TYR A 31 -6.71 0.01 -5.49
C TYR A 31 -5.23 -0.34 -5.43
N VAL A 32 -4.39 0.68 -5.49
CA VAL A 32 -2.93 0.53 -5.44
C VAL A 32 -2.35 1.58 -4.51
N PHE A 33 -1.37 1.19 -3.70
CA PHE A 33 -0.46 2.10 -3.03
C PHE A 33 0.97 1.57 -3.06
N ASN A 34 1.94 2.46 -2.85
CA ASN A 34 3.33 2.08 -2.68
C ASN A 34 3.79 2.28 -1.23
N PHE A 35 4.79 1.52 -0.80
CA PHE A 35 5.51 1.77 0.44
C PHE A 35 7.02 1.66 0.23
N ALA A 36 7.78 2.31 1.10
CA ALA A 36 9.24 2.14 1.18
C ALA A 36 9.61 1.29 2.40
N ASP A 37 10.54 0.35 2.22
CA ASP A 37 11.18 -0.33 3.34
C ASP A 37 12.24 0.58 4.01
N PRO A 38 12.85 0.16 5.14
CA PRO A 38 13.87 0.96 5.82
C PRO A 38 15.13 1.24 4.98
N ASP A 39 15.40 0.42 3.96
CA ASP A 39 16.54 0.58 3.04
C ASP A 39 16.21 1.51 1.86
N GLY A 40 14.96 1.99 1.78
CA GLY A 40 14.47 2.88 0.72
C GLY A 40 14.05 2.16 -0.55
N ASN A 41 13.89 0.83 -0.52
CA ASN A 41 13.34 0.08 -1.64
C ASN A 41 11.83 0.29 -1.72
N TYR A 42 11.32 0.50 -2.93
CA TYR A 42 9.90 0.76 -3.17
C TYR A 42 9.16 -0.50 -3.60
N PHE A 43 8.01 -0.74 -2.98
CA PHE A 43 7.13 -1.84 -3.29
C PHE A 43 5.71 -1.34 -3.53
N ALA A 44 5.02 -1.99 -4.47
CA ALA A 44 3.61 -1.75 -4.74
C ALA A 44 2.74 -2.86 -4.13
N VAL A 45 1.59 -2.45 -3.60
CA VAL A 45 0.49 -3.32 -3.17
C VAL A 45 -0.72 -2.98 -4.03
N THR A 46 -1.30 -3.99 -4.68
CA THR A 46 -2.61 -3.89 -5.36
C THR A 46 -3.64 -4.71 -4.60
N GLY A 47 -4.93 -4.46 -4.81
CA GLY A 47 -5.95 -5.16 -4.06
C GLY A 47 -7.32 -4.52 -4.10
N LYS A 48 -8.20 -5.06 -3.28
CA LYS A 48 -9.59 -4.64 -3.13
C LYS A 48 -9.87 -4.16 -1.71
#